data_AF-A0A2K2TMC8-F1
#
_entry.id   AF-A0A2K2TMC8-F1
#
_cell.length_a   1.000
_cell.length_b   1.000
_cell.length_c   1.000
_cell.angle_alpha   90.00
_cell.angle_beta   90.00
_cell.angle_gamma   90.00
#
_symmetry.space_group_name_H-M   'P 1'
#
loop_
_entity.id
_entity.type
_entity.pdbx_description
1 polymer ?
#
loop_
_entity_poly.entity_id
_entity_poly.type
_entity_poly.pdbx_seq_one_letter_code
_entity_poly.pdbx_strand_id
1 'polypeptide(L)' 'MTMGQWFITTLIMAIPCVGFIMTLVWAFGNGNENRKNFCRASLIWMVVGIVLLVIFYGSIFAMIAASSY' A
#
# COMPACT_ATOMS: atom_id res chain seq x y z
N MET A 1 20.18 -3.03 -7.97
CA MET A 1 19.37 -1.80 -7.92
C MET A 1 20.28 -0.64 -7.56
N THR A 2 20.37 0.41 -8.38
CA THR A 2 21.10 1.64 -8.04
C THR A 2 20.15 2.69 -7.44
N MET A 3 20.67 3.76 -6.85
CA MET A 3 19.84 4.82 -6.25
C MET A 3 18.87 5.45 -7.26
N GLY A 4 19.31 5.68 -8.50
CA GLY A 4 18.43 6.20 -9.56
C GLY A 4 17.29 5.25 -9.93
N GLN A 5 17.50 3.94 -9.87
CA GLN A 5 16.45 2.95 -10.12
C GLN A 5 15.42 2.94 -8.98
N TRP A 6 15.86 3.12 -7.74
CA TRP A 6 14.96 3.29 -6.60
C TRP A 6 14.15 4.58 -6.69
N PHE A 7 14.79 5.69 -7.09
CA PHE A 7 14.09 6.96 -7.31
C PHE A 7 12.95 6.82 -8.32
N ILE A 8 13.20 6.19 -9.47
CA ILE A 8 12.16 5.93 -10.49
C ILE A 8 11.07 4.98 -9.96
N THR A 9 11.46 3.93 -9.24
CA THR A 9 10.51 2.96 -8.65
C THR A 9 9.54 3.66 -7.70
N THR A 10 10.05 4.51 -6.80
CA THR A 10 9.24 5.27 -5.86
C THR A 10 8.40 6.35 -6.55
N LEU A 11 8.92 6.98 -7.61
CA LEU A 11 8.17 7.95 -8.41
C LEU A 11 6.94 7.33 -9.09
N ILE A 12 7.10 6.14 -9.67
CA ILE A 12 5.98 5.40 -10.27
C ILE A 12 4.95 5.01 -9.21
N MET A 13 5.40 4.59 -8.03
CA MET A 13 4.52 4.21 -6.93
C MET A 13 3.75 5.39 -6.32
N ALA A 14 4.25 6.62 -6.46
CA ALA A 14 3.54 7.82 -6.00
C ALA A 14 2.28 8.12 -6.83
N ILE A 15 2.19 7.62 -8.05
CA ILE A 15 0.99 7.76 -8.89
C ILE A 15 -0.04 6.70 -8.43
N PRO A 16 -1.26 7.06 -8.01
CA PRO A 16 -2.17 6.11 -7.34
C PRO A 16 -2.52 4.88 -8.19
N CYS A 17 -3.04 5.10 -9.41
CA CYS A 17 -3.49 4.00 -10.28
C CYS A 17 -2.31 3.21 -10.86
N VAL A 18 -1.31 3.92 -11.39
CA VAL A 18 -0.14 3.29 -12.03
C VAL A 18 0.73 2.60 -10.98
N GLY A 19 0.94 3.24 -9.84
CA GLY A 19 1.71 2.71 -8.72
C GLY A 19 1.11 1.42 -8.17
N PHE A 20 -0.21 1.36 -8.02
CA PHE A 20 -0.88 0.12 -7.61
C PHE A 20 -0.67 -1.02 -8.61
N ILE A 21 -0.93 -0.77 -9.90
CA ILE A 21 -0.75 -1.78 -10.96
C ILE A 21 0.72 -2.24 -11.04
N MET A 22 1.66 -1.30 -11.03
CA MET A 22 3.09 -1.59 -11.13
C MET A 22 3.61 -2.35 -9.90
N THR A 23 3.05 -2.09 -8.72
CA THR A 23 3.37 -2.86 -7.50
C THR A 23 2.96 -4.32 -7.66
N LEU A 24 1.79 -4.60 -8.25
CA LEU A 24 1.36 -5.98 -8.55
C LEU A 24 2.27 -6.63 -9.60
N VAL A 25 2.55 -5.92 -10.71
CA VAL A 25 3.41 -6.41 -11.79
C VAL A 25 4.81 -6.75 -11.27
N TRP A 26 5.40 -5.93 -10.41
CA TRP A 26 6.73 -6.17 -9.84
C TRP A 26 6.72 -7.18 -8.69
N ALA A 27 5.63 -7.32 -7.93
CA ALA A 27 5.51 -8.28 -6.84
C ALA A 27 5.38 -9.73 -7.32
N PHE A 28 4.70 -9.94 -8.45
CA PHE A 28 4.41 -11.26 -9.03
C PHE A 28 5.21 -11.56 -10.30
N GLY A 29 5.84 -10.55 -10.91
CA GLY A 29 6.69 -10.73 -12.08
C GLY A 29 8.06 -11.33 -11.78
N ASN A 30 8.82 -11.56 -12.86
CA ASN A 30 10.20 -12.02 -12.80
C ASN A 30 11.16 -10.81 -12.89
N GLY A 31 12.26 -10.80 -12.13
CA GLY A 31 13.20 -9.69 -12.11
C GLY A 31 14.01 -9.57 -10.81
N ASN A 32 14.37 -8.34 -10.45
CA ASN A 32 15.21 -8.07 -9.27
C ASN A 32 14.48 -8.43 -7.96
N GLU A 33 15.04 -9.38 -7.20
CA GLU A 33 14.42 -9.88 -5.97
C GLU A 33 14.23 -8.81 -4.89
N ASN A 34 15.14 -7.81 -4.79
CA ASN A 34 14.98 -6.73 -3.81
C ASN A 34 13.79 -5.83 -4.12
N ARG A 35 13.54 -5.52 -5.40
CA ARG A 35 12.37 -4.72 -5.80
C ARG A 35 11.07 -5.51 -5.61
N LYS A 36 11.10 -6.80 -5.93
CA LYS A 36 9.97 -7.71 -5.75
C LYS A 36 9.56 -7.84 -4.27
N ASN A 37 10.54 -8.03 -3.38
CA ASN A 37 10.28 -8.10 -1.93
C ASN A 37 9.75 -6.77 -1.38
N PHE A 38 10.25 -5.64 -1.88
CA PHE A 38 9.69 -4.34 -1.53
C PHE A 38 8.23 -4.19 -1.96
N CYS A 39 7.89 -4.52 -3.22
CA CYS A 39 6.52 -4.45 -3.69
C CYS A 39 5.58 -5.39 -2.92
N ARG A 40 6.03 -6.60 -2.57
CA ARG A 40 5.29 -7.53 -1.70
C ARG A 40 5.04 -6.94 -0.31
N ALA A 41 6.06 -6.33 0.30
CA ALA A 41 5.91 -5.64 1.58
C ALA A 41 4.92 -4.47 1.48
N SER A 42 4.97 -3.68 0.40
CA SER A 42 4.02 -2.59 0.16
C SER A 42 2.58 -3.08 0.07
N LEU A 43 2.31 -4.23 -0.56
CA LEU A 43 0.97 -4.83 -0.59
C LEU A 43 0.51 -5.27 0.81
N ILE A 44 1.40 -5.87 1.61
CA ILE A 44 1.07 -6.23 2.99
C ILE A 44 0.74 -4.98 3.81
N TRP A 45 1.55 -3.92 3.69
CA TRP A 45 1.30 -2.64 4.35
C TRP A 45 -0.02 -2.00 3.92
N MET A 46 -0.40 -2.13 2.65
CA MET A 46 -1.70 -1.64 2.17
C MET A 46 -2.86 -2.38 2.85
N VAL A 47 -2.79 -3.72 2.97
CA VAL A 47 -3.80 -4.51 3.69
C VAL A 47 -3.87 -4.12 5.17
N VAL A 48 -2.71 -4.00 5.83
CA VAL A 48 -2.64 -3.54 7.22
C VAL A 48 -3.27 -2.15 7.38
N GLY A 49 -2.98 -1.22 6.47
CA GLY A 49 -3.57 0.11 6.46
C GLY A 49 -5.08 0.10 6.34
N ILE A 50 -5.64 -0.74 5.45
CA ILE A 50 -7.09 -0.90 5.29
C ILE A 50 -7.73 -1.41 6.58
N VAL A 51 -7.15 -2.44 7.20
CA VAL A 51 -7.66 -3.00 8.47
C VAL A 51 -7.67 -1.93 9.56
N LEU A 52 -6.59 -1.16 9.71
CA LEU A 52 -6.51 -0.07 10.67
C LEU A 52 -7.55 1.02 10.40
N LEU A 53 -7.77 1.39 9.13
CA LEU A 53 -8.80 2.36 8.76
C LEU A 53 -10.20 1.87 9.11
N VAL A 54 -10.51 0.59 8.85
CA VAL A 54 -11.81 0.01 9.19
C VAL A 54 -12.04 0.04 10.71
N ILE A 55 -11.04 -0.33 11.50
CA ILE A 55 -11.14 -0.28 12.97
C ILE A 55 -11.32 1.16 13.45
N PHE A 56 -10.52 2.08 12.93
CA PHE A 56 -10.56 3.49 13.32
C PHE A 56 -11.89 4.15 12.96
N TYR A 57 -12.33 4.10 11.69
CA TYR A 57 -13.60 4.70 11.29
C TYR A 57 -14.81 3.95 11.85
N GLY A 58 -14.73 2.63 11.99
CA GLY A 58 -15.78 1.83 12.60
C GLY A 58 -16.00 2.18 14.07
N SER A 59 -14.92 2.35 14.84
CA SER A 59 -15.01 2.81 16.23
C SER A 59 -15.56 4.24 16.34
N ILE A 60 -15.12 5.16 15.48
CA ILE A 60 -15.66 6.54 15.44
C ILE A 60 -17.15 6.54 15.13
N PHE A 61 -17.58 5.79 14.12
CA PHE A 61 -18.98 5.67 13.75
C PHE A 61 -19.82 5.11 14.91
N ALA A 62 -19.33 4.07 15.59
CA ALA A 62 -20.01 3.50 16.75
C ALA A 62 -20.14 4.50 17.91
N MET A 63 -19.11 5.31 18.18
CA MET A 63 -19.16 6.38 19.19
C MET A 63 -20.21 7.46 18.84
N ILE A 64 -20.23 7.92 17.59
CA ILE A 64 -21.22 8.91 17.13
C ILE A 64 -22.64 8.36 17.24
N ALA A 65 -22.86 7.12 16.80
CA ALA A 65 -24.15 6.44 16.92
C ALA A 65 -24.58 6.32 18.39
N ALA A 66 -23.68 5.94 19.30
CA ALA A 66 -23.99 5.85 20.72
C ALA A 66 -24.36 7.20 21.35
N SER A 67 -23.75 8.30 20.88
CA SER A 67 -24.04 9.66 21.36
C SER A 67 -25.36 10.27 20.85
N SER A 68 -26.03 9.60 19.90
CA SER A 68 -27.30 10.07 19.32
C SER A 68 -28.56 9.48 19.97
N TYR A 69 -28.39 8.68 21.03
CA TYR A 69 -29.45 8.20 21.93
C TYR A 69 -29.34 8.91 23.29
#